data_AF-A0A2G6J8D9-F1
#
_entry.id   AF-A0A2G6J8D9-F1
#
_cell.length_a   1.000
_cell.length_b   1.000
_cell.length_c   1.000
_cell.angle_alpha   90.00
_cell.angle_beta   90.00
_cell.angle_gamma   90.00
#
_symmetry.space_group_name_H-M   'P 1'
#
loop_
_entity.id
_entity.type
_entity.pdbx_description
1 polymer ?
#
loop_
_entity_poly.entity_id
_entity_poly.type
_entity_poly.pdbx_seq_one_letter_code
_entity_poly.pdbx_strand_id
1 'polypeptide(L)' 'MRWIIEDRAEFEQQLRRFELRFCCEDCSFFVPKLDRCAHFWPTKEHRRARYEAGGYEDAVFCKEFELR' A
#
# COMPACT_ATOMS: atom_id res chain seq x y z
N MET A 1 -9.74 0.83 2.11
CA MET A 1 -10.04 0.96 3.55
C MET A 1 -8.95 1.79 4.18
N ARG A 2 -9.29 2.80 4.99
CA ARG A 2 -8.30 3.68 5.63
C ARG A 2 -8.15 3.27 7.08
N TRP A 3 -6.90 3.18 7.54
CA TRP A 3 -6.55 2.74 8.88
C TRP A 3 -5.73 3.81 9.56
N ILE A 4 -5.98 4.02 10.85
CA ILE A 4 -5.15 4.87 11.70
C ILE A 4 -4.10 3.95 12.33
N ILE A 5 -2.83 4.27 12.12
CA ILE A 5 -1.71 3.53 12.71
C ILE A 5 -1.26 4.25 13.97
N GLU A 6 -1.61 3.70 15.13
CA GLU A 6 -1.31 4.30 16.44
C GLU A 6 0.16 4.11 16.84
N ASP A 7 0.77 2.97 16.48
CA ASP A 7 2.17 2.67 16.72
C ASP A 7 2.90 2.40 15.40
N ARG A 8 3.58 3.43 14.90
CA ARG A 8 4.35 3.37 13.66
C ARG A 8 5.51 2.38 13.75
N ALA A 9 6.19 2.30 14.89
CA ALA A 9 7.38 1.46 15.02
C ALA A 9 7.02 -0.03 14.99
N GLU A 10 5.92 -0.38 15.66
CA GLU A 10 5.34 -1.72 15.60
C GLU A 10 4.86 -2.03 14.18
N PHE A 11 4.14 -1.11 13.52
CA PHE A 11 3.69 -1.33 12.14
C PHE A 11 4.87 -1.56 11.16
N GLU A 12 5.93 -0.76 11.24
CA GLU A 12 7.12 -0.95 10.42
C GLU A 12 7.82 -2.30 10.70
N GLN A 13 7.82 -2.78 11.96
CA GLN A 13 8.28 -4.13 12.28
C GLN A 13 7.40 -5.19 11.62
N GLN A 14 6.08 -5.04 11.65
CA GLN A 14 5.13 -5.95 11.02
C GLN A 14 5.31 -5.97 9.49
N LEU A 15 5.53 -4.81 8.85
CA LEU A 15 5.83 -4.74 7.41
C LEU A 15 7.01 -5.61 7.04
N ARG A 16 8.10 -5.56 7.83
CA ARG A 16 9.30 -6.36 7.60
C ARG A 16 9.10 -7.83 7.94
N ARG A 17 8.46 -8.11 9.09
CA ARG A 17 8.28 -9.47 9.62
C ARG A 17 7.35 -10.31 8.76
N PHE A 18 6.28 -9.71 8.25
CA PHE A 18 5.25 -10.40 7.48
C PHE A 18 5.31 -10.08 5.99
N GLU A 19 6.35 -9.34 5.55
CA GLU A 19 6.52 -8.89 4.17
C GLU A 19 5.23 -8.28 3.59
N LEU A 20 4.56 -7.43 4.38
CA LEU A 20 3.25 -6.90 4.00
C LEU A 20 3.34 -6.05 2.73
N ARG A 21 2.54 -6.43 1.73
CA ARG A 21 2.42 -5.73 0.45
C ARG A 21 1.04 -5.09 0.37
N PHE A 22 1.00 -3.79 0.10
CA PHE A 22 -0.25 -3.02 0.05
C PHE A 22 -0.20 -1.81 -0.90
N CYS A 23 0.89 -1.66 -1.67
CA CYS A 23 1.07 -0.60 -2.66
C CYS A 23 0.83 -1.14 -4.07
N CYS A 24 0.26 -0.36 -4.99
CA CYS A 24 -0.05 -0.80 -6.36
C CYS A 24 1.16 -1.44 -7.06
N GLU A 25 2.37 -0.98 -6.82
CA GLU A 25 3.61 -1.53 -7.37
C GLU A 25 3.83 -3.02 -7.04
N ASP A 26 3.21 -3.52 -5.97
CA ASP A 26 3.22 -4.91 -5.53
C ASP A 26 1.94 -5.68 -5.89
N CYS A 27 0.95 -5.01 -6.47
CA CYS A 27 -0.35 -5.57 -6.81
C CYS A 27 -0.32 -6.20 -8.21
N SER A 28 -0.89 -7.40 -8.34
CA SER A 28 -1.02 -8.06 -9.65
C SER A 28 -1.91 -7.34 -10.66
N PHE A 29 -2.77 -6.43 -10.19
CA PHE A 29 -3.65 -5.65 -11.05
C PHE A 29 -2.98 -4.39 -11.59
N PHE A 30 -1.80 -4.02 -11.07
CA PHE A 30 -1.04 -2.87 -11.57
C PHE A 30 -0.29 -3.25 -12.84
N VAL A 31 -0.41 -2.38 -13.85
CA VAL A 31 0.27 -2.52 -15.14
C VAL A 31 1.31 -1.41 -15.24
N PRO A 32 2.61 -1.70 -14.98
CA PRO A 32 3.64 -0.67 -14.92
C PRO A 32 3.75 0.17 -16.19
N LYS A 33 3.55 -0.44 -17.37
CA LYS A 33 3.60 0.26 -18.67
C LYS A 33 2.52 1.33 -18.83
N LEU A 34 1.37 1.14 -18.19
CA LEU A 34 0.24 2.07 -18.27
C LEU A 34 0.16 2.99 -17.06
N ASP A 35 1.02 2.75 -16.06
CA ASP A 35 0.98 3.40 -14.76
C ASP A 35 -0.42 3.42 -14.15
N ARG A 36 -1.15 2.30 -14.32
CA ARG A 36 -2.55 2.15 -13.90
C ARG A 36 -2.85 0.72 -13.46
N CYS A 37 -3.84 0.55 -12.60
CA CYS A 37 -4.44 -0.74 -12.26
C CYS A 37 -5.84 -0.87 -12.86
N ALA A 38 -6.42 -2.07 -12.78
CA ALA A 38 -7.78 -2.38 -13.27
C ALA A 38 -8.89 -1.47 -12.70
N HIS A 39 -8.63 -0.79 -11.58
CA HIS A 39 -9.56 0.13 -10.91
C HIS A 39 -9.22 1.61 -11.16
N PHE A 40 -8.37 1.90 -12.15
CA PHE A 40 -7.94 3.25 -12.51
C PHE A 40 -7.12 4.00 -11.43
N TRP A 41 -6.60 3.28 -10.43
CA TRP A 41 -5.52 3.76 -9.54
C TRP A 41 -4.16 3.51 -10.22
N PRO A 42 -3.00 3.96 -9.70
CA PRO A 42 -2.69 4.50 -8.36
C PRO A 42 -3.07 5.97 -8.13
N THR A 43 -3.66 6.28 -6.97
CA THR A 43 -3.56 7.62 -6.34
C THR A 43 -2.30 7.69 -5.46
N LYS A 44 -1.99 8.85 -4.87
CA LYS A 44 -0.83 9.01 -3.97
C LYS A 44 -0.82 7.99 -2.82
N GLU A 45 -1.99 7.64 -2.30
CA GLU A 45 -2.21 6.70 -1.19
C GLU A 45 -1.82 5.26 -1.54
N HIS A 46 -1.82 4.91 -2.82
CA HIS A 46 -1.54 3.56 -3.31
C HIS A 46 -0.08 3.39 -3.74
N ARG A 47 0.72 4.46 -3.70
CA ARG A 47 2.11 4.45 -4.17
C ARG A 47 3.05 4.11 -3.02
N ARG A 48 4.06 3.29 -3.32
CA ARG A 48 5.17 3.01 -2.40
C ARG A 48 5.87 4.29 -1.92
N ALA A 49 6.07 5.24 -2.83
CA ALA A 49 6.75 6.50 -2.55
C ALA A 49 6.14 7.30 -1.38
N ARG A 50 4.83 7.17 -1.12
CA ARG A 50 4.19 7.80 0.04
C ARG A 50 4.75 7.26 1.36
N TYR A 51 4.89 5.94 1.44
CA TYR A 51 5.27 5.23 2.66
C TYR A 51 6.78 5.30 2.89
N GLU A 52 7.58 5.33 1.83
CA GLU A 52 9.01 5.66 1.91
C GLU A 52 9.24 7.07 2.46
N ALA A 53 8.31 8.00 2.22
CA ALA A 53 8.31 9.34 2.83
C ALA A 53 7.73 9.37 4.26
N GLY A 54 7.35 8.23 4.83
CA GLY A 54 6.88 8.10 6.21
C GLY A 54 5.39 8.34 6.44
N GLY A 55 4.56 8.43 5.40
CA GLY A 55 3.11 8.69 5.50
C GLY A 55 2.29 7.46 5.89
N TYR A 56 2.53 6.91 7.08
CA TYR A 56 1.93 5.67 7.61
C TYR A 56 0.72 5.92 8.53
N GLU A 57 0.60 7.11 9.12
CA GLU A 57 -0.40 7.47 10.13
C GLU A 57 -1.86 7.21 9.71
N ASP A 58 -2.10 7.22 8.40
CA ASP A 58 -3.41 7.15 7.77
C ASP A 58 -3.40 6.20 6.56
N ALA A 59 -2.65 5.09 6.67
CA ALA A 59 -2.44 4.12 5.60
C ALA A 59 -3.74 3.61 4.96
N VAL A 60 -3.71 3.44 3.64
CA VAL A 60 -4.85 2.95 2.86
C VAL A 60 -4.53 1.57 2.30
N PHE A 61 -5.42 0.62 2.57
CA PHE A 61 -5.34 -0.74 2.05
C PHE A 61 -6.46 -0.95 1.03
N CYS A 62 -6.06 -1.30 -0.19
CA CYS A 62 -6.98 -1.66 -1.26
C CYS A 62 -7.50 -3.08 -1.06
N LYS A 63 -8.78 -3.33 -1.32
CA LYS A 63 -9.40 -4.64 -1.17
C LYS A 63 -8.83 -5.71 -2.11
N GLU A 64 -8.24 -5.31 -3.24
CA GLU A 64 -7.61 -6.24 -4.16
C GLU A 64 -6.44 -7.02 -3.55
N PHE A 65 -5.80 -6.48 -2.51
CA PHE A 65 -4.75 -7.20 -1.76
C PHE A 65 -5.29 -8.32 -0.87
N GLU A 66 -6.57 -8.29 -0.51
CA GLU A 66 -7.21 -9.33 0.31
C GLU A 66 -7.73 -10.50 -0.55
N LEU A 67 -7.77 -10.33 -1.88
CA LEU A 67 -8.33 -11.31 -2.82
C LEU A 67 -7.27 -12.28 -3.41
N ARG A 68 -6.02 -12.24 -2.92
CA ARG A 68 -4.93 -13.12 -3.37
C ARG A 68 -4.08 -13.65 -2.22
#